data_AF-E9HT24-F1
#
_entry.id   AF-E9HT24-F1
#
_cell.length_a   1.000
_cell.length_b   1.000
_cell.length_c   1.000
_cell.angle_alpha   90.00
_cell.angle_beta   90.00
_cell.angle_gamma   90.00
#
_symmetry.space_group_name_H-M   'P 1'
#
loop_
_entity.id
_entity.type
_entity.pdbx_description
1 polymer ?
#
loop_
_entity_poly.entity_id
_entity_poly.type
_entity_poly.pdbx_seq_one_letter_code
_entity_poly.pdbx_strand_id
1 'polypeptide(L)'
;MYSYTTNVTGSDAYWSKRRRELEAIMQQKGLGTAFFTVSFADNHSYDLHRLMPNGSAEPKLRYQSTNANLHLADWYFSEKLRLFMKHFFGGCLDLEWMWYRFEWQSRTAIHAHGVVKLKNDPGIADLVIKVYAGRLMAQKLADPQYTANLSEQDVLEKRDLVGAGILVAGNFQIEFSFPTCSRFEPRTIRMAARVDDH
;
A
#
# COMPACT_ATOMS: atom_id res chain seq x y z
N MET A 1 0.08 -2.69 -30.61
CA MET A 1 -0.50 -3.62 -29.61
C MET A 1 -2.02 -3.65 -29.83
N TYR A 2 -2.64 -4.82 -29.96
CA TYR A 2 -4.07 -4.93 -30.28
C TYR A 2 -4.96 -4.50 -29.10
N SER A 3 -6.01 -3.71 -29.36
CA SER A 3 -6.92 -3.13 -28.34
C SER A 3 -7.63 -4.16 -27.44
N TYR A 4 -7.66 -5.43 -27.84
CA TYR A 4 -8.41 -6.47 -27.14
C TYR A 4 -7.63 -7.06 -25.95
N THR A 5 -6.28 -7.02 -25.99
CA THR A 5 -5.45 -7.62 -24.95
C THR A 5 -5.36 -6.75 -23.70
N THR A 6 -5.65 -5.46 -23.78
CA THR A 6 -5.64 -4.53 -22.62
C THR A 6 -6.69 -4.85 -21.55
N ASN A 7 -7.73 -5.60 -21.91
CA ASN A 7 -8.82 -5.96 -21.02
C ASN A 7 -8.67 -7.36 -20.42
N VAL A 8 -7.66 -8.13 -20.86
CA VAL A 8 -7.35 -9.43 -20.27
C VAL A 8 -6.62 -9.21 -18.96
N THR A 9 -7.30 -9.49 -17.84
CA THR A 9 -6.73 -9.40 -16.49
C THR A 9 -5.45 -10.23 -16.39
N GLY A 10 -4.40 -9.64 -15.83
CA GLY A 10 -3.11 -10.30 -15.66
C GLY A 10 -2.15 -10.18 -16.86
N SER A 11 -2.59 -9.66 -18.01
CA SER A 11 -1.70 -9.38 -19.15
C SER A 11 -0.81 -8.16 -18.92
N ASP A 12 0.34 -8.07 -19.60
CA ASP A 12 1.21 -6.90 -19.55
C ASP A 12 0.50 -5.61 -19.97
N ALA A 13 -0.41 -5.71 -20.94
CA ALA A 13 -1.24 -4.61 -21.41
C ALA A 13 -2.17 -4.09 -20.29
N TYR A 14 -2.83 -5.01 -19.59
CA TYR A 14 -3.65 -4.71 -18.43
C TYR A 14 -2.82 -4.10 -17.29
N TRP A 15 -1.66 -4.67 -16.98
CA TRP A 15 -0.79 -4.14 -15.92
C TRP A 15 -0.26 -2.75 -16.25
N SER A 16 0.11 -2.51 -17.50
CA SER A 16 0.53 -1.20 -17.97
C SER A 16 -0.60 -0.17 -17.86
N LYS A 17 -1.85 -0.56 -18.15
CA LYS A 17 -3.03 0.29 -17.97
C LYS A 17 -3.27 0.61 -16.49
N ARG A 18 -3.28 -0.40 -15.61
CA ARG A 18 -3.47 -0.22 -14.17
C ARG A 18 -2.39 0.66 -13.54
N ARG A 19 -1.14 0.50 -13.98
CA ARG A 19 -0.03 1.37 -13.56
C ARG A 19 -0.32 2.83 -13.95
N ARG A 20 -0.62 3.10 -15.21
CA ARG A 20 -0.92 4.46 -15.70
C ARG A 20 -2.11 5.09 -14.97
N GLU A 21 -3.13 4.30 -14.64
CA GLU A 21 -4.26 4.79 -13.85
C GLU A 21 -3.83 5.24 -12.45
N LEU A 22 -2.98 4.48 -11.76
CA LEU A 22 -2.44 4.87 -10.47
C LEU A 22 -1.54 6.10 -10.56
N GLU A 23 -0.66 6.15 -11.56
CA GLU A 23 0.22 7.31 -11.83
C GLU A 23 -0.61 8.57 -12.07
N ALA A 24 -1.67 8.50 -12.87
CA ALA A 24 -2.56 9.63 -13.11
C ALA A 24 -3.27 10.11 -11.84
N ILE A 25 -3.72 9.18 -10.98
CA ILE A 25 -4.29 9.53 -9.67
C ILE A 25 -3.26 10.24 -8.81
N MET A 26 -2.02 9.72 -8.74
CA MET A 26 -0.95 10.33 -7.95
C MET A 26 -0.54 11.71 -8.48
N GLN A 27 -0.55 11.91 -9.80
CA GLN A 27 -0.30 13.22 -10.42
C GLN A 27 -1.40 14.23 -10.06
N GLN A 28 -2.66 13.78 -9.99
CA GLN A 28 -3.79 14.67 -9.70
C GLN A 28 -4.00 14.92 -8.19
N LYS A 29 -3.81 13.90 -7.36
CA LYS A 29 -4.18 13.90 -5.93
C LYS A 29 -2.99 13.77 -4.98
N GLY A 30 -1.76 13.78 -5.50
CA GLY A 30 -0.54 13.59 -4.73
C GLY A 30 -0.23 12.12 -4.41
N LEU A 31 0.93 11.89 -3.80
CA LEU A 31 1.38 10.56 -3.40
C LEU A 31 0.52 9.98 -2.28
N GLY A 32 0.31 8.66 -2.33
CA GLY A 32 -0.38 7.94 -1.27
C GLY A 32 0.42 7.88 0.04
N THR A 33 -0.30 7.76 1.14
CA THR A 33 0.22 7.65 2.50
C THR A 33 0.83 6.28 2.77
N ALA A 34 0.16 5.21 2.33
CA ALA A 34 0.60 3.84 2.62
C ALA A 34 0.25 2.87 1.49
N PHE A 35 1.13 1.89 1.29
CA PHE A 35 0.86 0.70 0.49
C PHE A 35 0.32 -0.41 1.39
N PHE A 36 -0.62 -1.19 0.90
CA PHE A 36 -1.15 -2.35 1.61
C PHE A 36 -1.28 -3.57 0.69
N THR A 37 -1.20 -4.74 1.33
CA THR A 37 -1.57 -6.02 0.74
C THR A 37 -2.58 -6.69 1.66
N VAL A 38 -3.72 -7.10 1.12
CA VAL A 38 -4.70 -7.92 1.83
C VAL A 38 -4.76 -9.28 1.14
N SER A 39 -4.62 -10.33 1.93
CA SER A 39 -4.81 -11.72 1.49
C SER A 39 -5.92 -12.36 2.32
N PHE A 40 -6.48 -13.45 1.81
CA PHE A 40 -7.53 -14.18 2.50
C PHE A 40 -7.29 -15.68 2.43
N ALA A 41 -7.34 -16.32 3.59
CA ALA A 41 -7.20 -17.76 3.74
C ALA A 41 -8.54 -18.45 3.46
N ASP A 42 -8.91 -18.47 2.18
CA ASP A 42 -10.11 -19.12 1.62
C ASP A 42 -10.37 -20.52 2.20
N ASN A 43 -9.39 -21.41 2.14
CA ASN A 43 -9.49 -22.82 2.55
C ASN A 43 -9.66 -23.03 4.07
N HIS A 44 -9.43 -21.96 4.85
CA HIS A 44 -9.57 -21.97 6.31
C HIS A 44 -10.82 -21.21 6.77
N SER A 45 -11.55 -20.54 5.88
CA SER A 45 -12.71 -19.74 6.27
C SER A 45 -13.97 -20.59 6.40
N TYR A 46 -14.36 -20.91 7.63
CA TYR A 46 -15.61 -21.61 7.91
C TYR A 46 -16.83 -20.92 7.30
N ASP A 47 -16.90 -19.59 7.36
CA ASP A 47 -18.01 -18.82 6.80
C ASP A 47 -18.11 -18.95 5.27
N LEU A 48 -16.98 -18.90 4.57
CA LEU A 48 -16.95 -19.13 3.12
C LEU A 48 -17.49 -20.52 2.81
N HIS A 49 -17.00 -21.53 3.52
CA HIS A 49 -17.36 -22.92 3.26
C HIS A 49 -18.80 -23.26 3.66
N ARG A 50 -19.45 -22.48 4.53
CA ARG A 50 -20.91 -22.57 4.77
C ARG A 50 -21.74 -22.11 3.57
N LEU A 51 -21.20 -21.20 2.76
CA LEU A 51 -21.85 -20.65 1.56
C LEU A 51 -21.53 -21.45 0.29
N MET A 52 -20.54 -22.33 0.34
CA MET A 52 -20.10 -23.13 -0.80
C MET A 52 -21.03 -24.34 -1.06
N PRO A 53 -21.31 -24.67 -2.33
CA PRO A 53 -21.94 -25.94 -2.68
C PRO A 53 -21.08 -27.11 -2.18
N ASN A 54 -21.69 -28.01 -1.39
CA ASN A 54 -21.00 -29.14 -0.75
C ASN A 54 -19.89 -28.74 0.23
N GLY A 55 -20.08 -27.63 0.95
CA GLY A 55 -19.21 -27.21 2.04
C GLY A 55 -18.96 -28.34 3.05
N SER A 56 -17.68 -28.55 3.41
CA SER A 56 -17.28 -29.60 4.36
C SER A 56 -16.41 -29.02 5.47
N ALA A 57 -16.47 -29.64 6.65
CA ALA A 57 -15.54 -29.37 7.75
C ALA A 57 -14.16 -30.02 7.54
N GLU A 58 -14.05 -30.97 6.60
CA GLU A 58 -12.80 -31.66 6.31
C GLU A 58 -11.88 -30.81 5.41
N PRO A 59 -10.63 -30.52 5.81
CA PRO A 59 -9.73 -29.63 5.06
C PRO A 59 -9.51 -30.02 3.60
N LYS A 60 -9.41 -31.32 3.30
CA LYS A 60 -9.17 -31.80 1.93
C LYS A 60 -10.37 -31.54 1.01
N LEU A 61 -11.58 -31.76 1.52
CA LEU A 61 -12.81 -31.49 0.81
C LEU A 61 -13.06 -29.98 0.63
N ARG A 62 -12.64 -29.15 1.60
CA ARG A 62 -12.65 -27.69 1.46
C ARG A 62 -11.83 -27.21 0.27
N TYR A 63 -10.59 -27.67 0.17
CA TYR A 63 -9.72 -27.30 -0.95
C TYR A 63 -10.32 -27.67 -2.32
N GLN A 64 -10.92 -28.86 -2.43
CA GLN A 64 -11.57 -29.30 -3.66
C GLN A 64 -12.81 -28.45 -3.98
N SER A 65 -13.63 -28.15 -2.97
CA SER A 65 -14.82 -27.29 -3.10
C SER A 65 -14.45 -25.86 -3.53
N THR A 66 -13.41 -25.26 -2.94
CA THR A 66 -12.91 -23.93 -3.33
C THR A 66 -12.43 -23.92 -4.78
N ASN A 67 -11.64 -24.92 -5.19
CA ASN A 67 -11.13 -25.01 -6.57
C ASN A 67 -12.25 -25.23 -7.60
N ALA A 68 -13.28 -25.99 -7.26
CA ALA A 68 -14.44 -26.16 -8.11
C ALA A 68 -15.29 -24.87 -8.22
N ASN A 69 -15.20 -23.98 -7.22
CA ASN A 69 -16.02 -22.79 -7.09
C ASN A 69 -15.21 -21.50 -6.88
N LEU A 70 -14.12 -21.31 -7.64
CA LEU A 70 -13.22 -20.16 -7.49
C LEU A 70 -13.95 -18.81 -7.58
N HIS A 71 -14.96 -18.72 -8.43
CA HIS A 71 -15.80 -17.53 -8.58
C HIS A 71 -16.51 -17.12 -7.27
N LEU A 72 -16.93 -18.08 -6.43
CA LEU A 72 -17.52 -17.79 -5.12
C LEU A 72 -16.48 -17.32 -4.11
N ALA A 73 -15.27 -17.90 -4.14
CA ALA A 73 -14.16 -17.45 -3.32
C ALA A 73 -13.75 -16.01 -3.67
N ASP A 74 -13.64 -15.70 -4.97
CA ASP A 74 -13.32 -14.38 -5.49
C ASP A 74 -14.39 -13.34 -5.12
N TRP A 75 -15.67 -13.69 -5.30
CA TRP A 75 -16.78 -12.82 -4.91
C TRP A 75 -16.79 -12.54 -3.41
N TYR A 76 -16.64 -13.59 -2.59
CA TYR A 76 -16.64 -13.46 -1.13
C TYR A 76 -15.47 -12.62 -0.63
N PHE A 77 -14.28 -12.83 -1.19
CA PHE A 77 -13.12 -11.99 -0.89
C PHE A 77 -13.36 -10.54 -1.28
N SER A 78 -13.89 -10.29 -2.48
CA SER A 78 -14.18 -8.95 -2.97
C SER A 78 -15.16 -8.22 -2.03
N GLU A 79 -16.16 -8.92 -1.52
CA GLU A 79 -17.15 -8.36 -0.60
C GLU A 79 -16.56 -8.10 0.80
N LYS A 80 -15.77 -9.04 1.34
CA LYS A 80 -15.04 -8.81 2.59
C LYS A 80 -14.08 -7.63 2.49
N LEU A 81 -13.33 -7.55 1.38
CA LEU A 81 -12.43 -6.45 1.12
C LEU A 81 -13.19 -5.13 1.03
N ARG A 82 -14.32 -5.09 0.32
CA ARG A 82 -15.17 -3.89 0.22
C ARG A 82 -15.63 -3.41 1.60
N LEU A 83 -16.08 -4.32 2.45
CA LEU A 83 -16.50 -3.99 3.83
C LEU A 83 -15.32 -3.51 4.67
N PHE A 84 -14.18 -4.21 4.61
CA PHE A 84 -12.95 -3.79 5.29
C PHE A 84 -12.52 -2.38 4.85
N MET A 85 -12.47 -2.12 3.55
CA MET A 85 -12.10 -0.82 3.00
C MET A 85 -13.05 0.29 3.45
N LYS A 86 -14.37 0.02 3.43
CA LYS A 86 -15.39 0.98 3.87
C LYS A 86 -15.27 1.32 5.35
N HIS A 87 -15.15 0.31 6.21
CA HIS A 87 -15.22 0.50 7.66
C HIS A 87 -13.88 0.85 8.28
N PHE A 88 -12.80 0.21 7.86
CA PHE A 88 -11.47 0.45 8.40
C PHE A 88 -10.86 1.73 7.82
N PHE A 89 -10.58 1.77 6.52
CA PHE A 89 -9.98 2.96 5.92
C PHE A 89 -10.96 4.14 5.88
N GLY A 90 -12.18 3.92 5.39
CA GLY A 90 -13.19 4.97 5.30
C GLY A 90 -13.75 5.42 6.65
N GLY A 91 -13.93 4.50 7.59
CA GLY A 91 -14.56 4.79 8.89
C GLY A 91 -13.59 5.15 10.01
N CYS A 92 -12.37 4.59 10.01
CA CYS A 92 -11.42 4.79 11.11
C CYS A 92 -10.24 5.69 10.74
N LEU A 93 -9.76 5.67 9.49
CA LEU A 93 -8.50 6.34 9.10
C LEU A 93 -8.69 7.62 8.28
N ASP A 94 -9.93 8.11 8.15
CA ASP A 94 -10.29 9.31 7.37
C ASP A 94 -9.66 9.31 5.97
N LEU A 95 -10.05 8.30 5.20
CA LEU A 95 -9.62 8.10 3.84
C LEU A 95 -9.96 9.31 2.94
N GLU A 96 -8.98 9.75 2.16
CA GLU A 96 -9.17 10.73 1.10
C GLU A 96 -9.43 10.02 -0.24
N TRP A 97 -8.51 9.15 -0.64
CA TRP A 97 -8.67 8.31 -1.82
C TRP A 97 -7.95 6.98 -1.62
N MET A 98 -8.48 5.93 -2.25
CA MET A 98 -7.82 4.64 -2.34
C MET A 98 -7.77 4.19 -3.80
N TRP A 99 -6.76 3.40 -4.11
CA TRP A 99 -6.69 2.64 -5.35
C TRP A 99 -6.20 1.25 -5.03
N TYR A 100 -6.80 0.23 -5.63
CA TYR A 100 -6.32 -1.14 -5.49
C TYR A 100 -6.57 -1.96 -6.75
N ARG A 101 -5.91 -3.11 -6.81
CA ARG A 101 -6.05 -4.11 -7.86
C ARG A 101 -6.04 -5.50 -7.21
N PHE A 102 -6.67 -6.45 -7.89
CA PHE A 102 -6.56 -7.86 -7.54
C PHE A 102 -5.39 -8.51 -8.26
N GLU A 103 -4.76 -9.47 -7.59
CA GLU A 103 -3.70 -10.32 -8.11
C GLU A 103 -4.03 -11.76 -7.72
N TRP A 104 -4.21 -12.61 -8.74
CA TRP A 104 -4.52 -14.03 -8.55
C TRP A 104 -3.22 -14.83 -8.53
N GLN A 105 -2.94 -15.46 -7.40
CA GLN A 105 -1.81 -16.37 -7.28
C GLN A 105 -2.21 -17.80 -7.68
N SER A 106 -1.24 -18.62 -8.09
CA SER A 106 -1.46 -20.02 -8.54
C SER A 106 -2.07 -20.97 -7.51
N ARG A 107 -2.29 -20.53 -6.26
CA ARG A 107 -2.73 -21.36 -5.13
C ARG A 107 -4.09 -20.93 -4.56
N THR A 108 -5.01 -20.48 -5.42
CA THR A 108 -6.39 -20.05 -5.08
C THR A 108 -6.51 -18.81 -4.18
N ALA A 109 -5.44 -18.40 -3.50
CA ALA A 109 -5.39 -17.20 -2.71
C ALA A 109 -5.34 -15.96 -3.61
N ILE A 110 -6.45 -15.23 -3.64
CA ILE A 110 -6.54 -13.89 -4.21
C ILE A 110 -5.89 -12.88 -3.26
N HIS A 111 -5.08 -11.99 -3.81
CA HIS A 111 -4.52 -10.85 -3.12
C HIS A 111 -5.11 -9.55 -3.66
N ALA A 112 -5.24 -8.56 -2.78
CA ALA A 112 -5.48 -7.20 -3.16
C ALA A 112 -4.27 -6.35 -2.77
N HIS A 113 -3.70 -5.68 -3.76
CA HIS A 113 -2.62 -4.71 -3.56
C HIS A 113 -3.19 -3.32 -3.79
N GLY A 114 -2.86 -2.38 -2.93
CA GLY A 114 -3.36 -1.03 -3.08
C GLY A 114 -2.56 0.02 -2.35
N VAL A 115 -2.98 1.25 -2.60
CA VAL A 115 -2.44 2.47 -2.02
C VAL A 115 -3.61 3.26 -1.46
N VAL A 116 -3.41 3.81 -0.27
CA VAL A 116 -4.35 4.74 0.37
C VAL A 116 -3.70 6.09 0.60
N LYS A 117 -4.48 7.15 0.45
CA LYS A 117 -4.19 8.50 0.97
C LYS A 117 -5.14 8.79 2.11
N LEU A 118 -4.59 9.16 3.25
CA LEU A 118 -5.36 9.61 4.41
C LEU A 118 -5.37 11.14 4.44
N LYS A 119 -6.48 11.74 4.86
CA LYS A 119 -6.57 13.21 4.98
C LYS A 119 -5.68 13.75 6.09
N ASN A 120 -5.45 12.93 7.12
CA ASN A 120 -4.57 13.25 8.25
C ASN A 120 -3.15 12.73 8.06
N ASP A 121 -2.71 12.53 6.81
CA ASP A 121 -1.33 12.18 6.49
C ASP A 121 -0.38 13.30 6.97
N PRO A 122 0.56 13.01 7.89
CA PRO A 122 1.49 13.99 8.44
C PRO A 122 2.64 14.32 7.47
N GLY A 123 2.49 14.02 6.17
CA GLY A 123 3.50 14.27 5.15
C GLY A 123 4.50 13.14 5.01
N ILE A 124 4.10 11.88 5.21
CA ILE A 124 5.01 10.72 5.10
C ILE A 124 5.70 10.69 3.74
N ALA A 125 4.97 10.99 2.67
CA ALA A 125 5.54 11.02 1.33
C ALA A 125 6.70 12.03 1.20
N ASP A 126 6.56 13.22 1.78
CA ASP A 126 7.61 14.26 1.73
C ASP A 126 8.84 13.83 2.54
N LEU A 127 8.63 13.16 3.67
CA LEU A 127 9.70 12.62 4.49
C LEU A 127 10.45 11.51 3.75
N VAL A 128 9.75 10.60 3.07
CA VAL A 128 10.35 9.57 2.23
C VAL A 128 11.14 10.20 1.07
N ILE A 129 10.63 11.25 0.43
CA ILE A 129 11.35 11.99 -0.62
C ILE A 129 12.66 12.57 -0.07
N LYS A 130 12.65 13.19 1.12
CA LYS A 130 13.85 13.73 1.77
C LYS A 130 14.88 12.64 2.07
N VAL A 131 14.46 11.52 2.65
CA VAL A 131 15.33 10.37 2.92
C VAL A 131 15.92 9.81 1.63
N TYR A 132 15.10 9.64 0.59
CA TYR A 132 15.54 9.14 -0.70
C TYR A 132 16.55 10.07 -1.37
N ALA A 133 16.27 11.39 -1.39
CA ALA A 133 17.17 12.40 -1.93
C ALA A 133 18.53 12.40 -1.20
N GLY A 134 18.51 12.38 0.14
CA GLY A 134 19.72 12.30 0.95
C GLY A 134 20.54 11.03 0.66
N ARG A 135 19.87 9.87 0.57
CA ARG A 135 20.53 8.59 0.22
C ARG A 135 21.16 8.62 -1.17
N LEU A 136 20.45 9.14 -2.17
CA LEU A 136 20.95 9.23 -3.54
C LEU A 136 22.15 10.18 -3.61
N MET A 137 22.12 11.30 -2.89
CA MET A 137 23.25 12.23 -2.82
C MET A 137 24.45 11.62 -2.11
N ALA A 138 24.25 10.85 -1.04
CA ALA A 138 25.34 10.13 -0.37
C ALA A 138 26.04 9.16 -1.33
N GLN A 139 25.28 8.44 -2.16
CA GLN A 139 25.83 7.56 -3.19
C GLN A 139 26.63 8.34 -4.24
N LYS A 140 26.12 9.48 -4.71
CA LYS A 140 26.81 10.33 -5.68
C LYS A 140 28.10 10.92 -5.11
N LEU A 141 28.10 11.39 -3.86
CA LEU A 141 29.30 11.93 -3.22
C LEU A 141 30.37 10.87 -2.94
N ALA A 142 30.00 9.59 -2.89
CA ALA A 142 30.95 8.49 -2.80
C ALA A 142 31.67 8.18 -4.14
N ASP A 143 31.15 8.69 -5.26
CA ASP A 143 31.77 8.55 -6.58
C ASP A 143 32.82 9.67 -6.78
N PRO A 144 34.12 9.31 -6.89
CA PRO A 144 35.19 10.29 -7.12
C PRO A 144 35.03 11.07 -8.44
N GLN A 145 34.43 10.46 -9.46
CA GLN A 145 34.24 11.10 -10.76
C GLN A 145 33.17 12.20 -10.69
N TYR A 146 32.17 12.03 -9.83
CA TYR A 146 31.16 13.03 -9.57
C TYR A 146 31.71 14.19 -8.75
N THR A 147 32.51 13.91 -7.72
CA THR A 147 33.05 14.94 -6.82
C THR A 147 34.20 15.74 -7.43
N ALA A 148 34.94 15.19 -8.39
CA ALA A 148 36.04 15.87 -9.08
C ALA A 148 35.64 17.18 -9.80
N ASN A 149 34.35 17.33 -10.14
CA ASN A 149 33.82 18.48 -10.88
C ASN A 149 33.05 19.47 -9.98
N LEU A 150 33.06 19.28 -8.66
CA LEU A 150 32.30 20.11 -7.72
C LEU A 150 33.23 21.06 -6.97
N SER A 151 32.76 22.27 -6.72
CA SER A 151 33.43 23.18 -5.78
C SER A 151 33.31 22.66 -4.33
N GLU A 152 34.15 23.15 -3.43
CA GLU A 152 34.02 22.81 -2.01
C GLU A 152 32.66 23.24 -1.43
N GLN A 153 32.15 24.39 -1.85
CA GLN A 153 30.84 24.90 -1.45
C GLN A 153 29.71 23.99 -1.95
N ASP A 154 29.81 23.52 -3.21
CA ASP A 154 28.89 22.55 -3.79
C ASP A 154 28.84 21.23 -3.03
N VAL A 155 29.99 20.77 -2.53
CA VAL A 155 30.09 19.53 -1.74
C VAL A 155 29.44 19.73 -0.37
N LEU A 156 29.62 20.90 0.25
CA LEU A 156 29.02 21.22 1.54
C LEU A 156 27.49 21.23 1.47
N GLU A 157 26.90 21.95 0.51
CA GLU A 157 25.44 21.99 0.32
C GLU A 157 24.84 20.58 0.08
N LYS A 158 25.55 19.74 -0.69
CA LYS A 158 25.13 18.36 -0.94
C LYS A 158 25.25 17.49 0.30
N ARG A 159 26.22 17.75 1.18
CA ARG A 159 26.34 17.08 2.49
C ARG A 159 25.22 17.49 3.44
N ASP A 160 24.76 18.73 3.40
CA ASP A 160 23.60 19.16 4.19
C ASP A 160 22.33 18.40 3.78
N LEU A 161 22.13 18.17 2.48
CA LEU A 161 21.03 17.32 1.97
C LEU A 161 21.14 15.87 2.46
N VAL A 162 22.35 15.32 2.53
CA VAL A 162 22.61 14.00 3.11
C VAL A 162 22.25 13.99 4.60
N GLY A 163 22.70 15.00 5.34
CA GLY A 163 22.42 15.16 6.77
C GLY A 163 20.92 15.24 7.07
N ALA A 164 20.18 16.05 6.30
CA ALA A 164 18.73 16.16 6.42
C ALA A 164 18.02 14.81 6.16
N GLY A 165 18.48 14.03 5.17
CA GLY A 165 17.95 12.70 4.91
C GLY A 165 18.25 11.70 6.04
N ILE A 166 19.46 11.74 6.61
CA ILE A 166 19.86 10.89 7.73
C ILE A 166 19.05 11.22 8.98
N LEU A 167 18.87 12.50 9.29
CA LEU A 167 18.09 12.97 10.44
C LEU A 167 16.67 12.42 10.41
N VAL A 168 15.99 12.56 9.27
CA VAL A 168 14.64 12.02 9.08
C VAL A 168 14.65 10.49 9.19
N ALA A 169 15.62 9.80 8.58
CA ALA A 169 15.67 8.34 8.62
C ALA A 169 15.92 7.78 10.03
N GLY A 170 16.75 8.46 10.84
CA GLY A 170 17.12 8.01 12.18
C GLY A 170 16.05 8.29 13.24
N ASN A 171 15.30 9.40 13.09
CA ASN A 171 14.46 9.93 14.16
C ASN A 171 12.96 9.96 13.80
N PHE A 172 12.55 9.27 12.74
CA PHE A 172 11.15 9.22 12.32
C PHE A 172 10.34 8.21 13.14
N GLN A 173 9.29 8.69 13.79
CA GLN A 173 8.28 7.87 14.46
C GLN A 173 6.87 8.17 13.95
N ILE A 174 6.08 7.11 13.74
CA ILE A 174 4.65 7.19 13.45
C ILE A 174 3.87 6.76 14.68
N GLU A 175 3.01 7.63 15.18
CA GLU A 175 2.11 7.33 16.29
C GLU A 175 0.66 7.27 15.80
N PHE A 176 -0.04 6.23 16.23
CA PHE A 176 -1.48 6.09 16.05
C PHE A 176 -2.19 6.35 17.37
N SER A 177 -2.95 7.44 17.43
CA SER A 177 -3.79 7.74 18.59
C SER A 177 -5.16 7.09 18.42
N PHE A 178 -5.42 6.07 19.24
CA PHE A 178 -6.72 5.41 19.31
C PHE A 178 -7.60 6.10 20.36
N PRO A 179 -8.76 6.64 19.98
CA PRO A 179 -9.68 7.24 20.94
C PRO A 179 -10.17 6.18 21.93
N THR A 180 -10.22 6.53 23.22
CA THR A 180 -10.75 5.65 24.27
C THR A 180 -12.23 5.37 24.04
N CYS A 181 -12.58 4.09 23.93
CA CYS A 181 -13.93 3.63 23.64
C CYS A 181 -14.81 3.79 24.88
N SER A 182 -15.49 4.92 25.02
CA SER A 182 -16.53 5.12 26.05
C SER A 182 -17.94 5.23 25.48
N ARG A 183 -18.08 5.42 24.16
CA ARG A 183 -19.36 5.40 23.42
C ARG A 183 -19.12 4.91 21.99
N PHE A 184 -20.12 4.22 21.43
CA PHE A 184 -20.21 3.78 20.03
C PHE A 184 -20.31 4.96 19.04
N GLU A 185 -19.37 5.90 19.10
CA GLU A 185 -19.18 6.92 18.07
C GLU A 185 -17.89 6.59 17.32
N PRO A 186 -17.92 6.45 15.98
CA PRO A 186 -16.71 6.27 15.20
C PRO A 186 -15.86 7.53 15.34
N ARG A 187 -14.78 7.43 16.11
CA ARG A 187 -13.78 8.49 16.21
C ARG A 187 -12.59 8.11 15.34
N THR A 188 -12.21 9.03 14.47
CA THR A 188 -11.07 8.90 13.56
C THR A 188 -9.78 8.67 14.34
N ILE A 189 -9.04 7.63 13.97
CA ILE A 189 -7.66 7.39 14.41
C ILE A 189 -6.79 8.50 13.83
N ARG A 190 -6.07 9.20 14.69
CA ARG A 190 -5.12 10.24 14.25
C ARG A 190 -3.75 9.63 14.04
N MET A 191 -3.16 9.96 12.89
CA MET A 191 -1.77 9.64 12.59
C MET A 191 -0.92 10.90 12.76
N ALA A 192 0.19 10.78 13.48
CA ALA A 192 1.17 11.84 13.63
C ALA A 192 2.55 11.31 13.26
N ALA A 193 3.37 12.17 12.64
CA ALA A 193 4.78 11.92 12.44
C ALA A 193 5.60 12.91 13.26
N ARG A 194 6.65 12.42 13.90
CA ARG A 194 7.64 13.24 14.58
C ARG A 194 9.03 12.90 14.02
N VAL A 195 9.83 13.94 13.81
CA VAL A 195 11.28 13.84 13.61
C VAL A 195 11.89 14.55 14.80
N ASP A 196 12.54 13.80 15.69
CA ASP A 196 13.16 14.38 16.88
C ASP A 196 14.48 15.06 16.50
N ASP A 197 14.67 16.29 16.96
CA ASP A 197 15.96 16.97 16.91
C ASP A 197 16.71 16.63 18.20
N HIS A 198 17.88 15.99 18.09
CA HIS A 198 18.78 15.74 19.22
C HIS A 198 19.63 16.98 19.54
#